data_AF-A0A945HX34-F1
#
_entry.id   AF-A0A945HX34-F1
#
_cell.length_a   1.000
_cell.length_b   1.000
_cell.length_c   1.000
_cell.angle_alpha   90.00
_cell.angle_beta   90.00
_cell.angle_gamma   90.00
#
_symmetry.space_group_name_H-M   'P 1'
#
loop_
_entity.id
_entity.type
_entity.pdbx_description
1 polymer ?
#
loop_
_entity_poly.entity_id
_entity_poly.type
_entity_poly.pdbx_seq_one_letter_code
_entity_poly.pdbx_strand_id
1 'polypeptide(L)'
;MTILLKSLTRKLFFNFLLVSGLIFGAYYYGVQGDIESVDYYYLLGSLGVLSFLFLFLYYWQAYRPLRATLRQMQALLAGKPYQQIFTRRTDEYGILAHFFNQVTAGLGEVSSDLKDRRRMIDELTIASQL
;
A
#
# COMPACT_ATOMS: atom_id res chain seq x y z
N MET A 1 -13.91 -14.97 9.76
CA MET A 1 -13.41 -14.02 10.80
C MET A 1 -11.89 -14.14 11.03
N THR A 2 -11.10 -14.24 9.95
CA THR A 2 -9.63 -14.45 9.98
C THR A 2 -8.83 -13.28 9.39
N ILE A 3 -9.52 -12.27 8.85
CA ILE A 3 -8.91 -11.12 8.15
C ILE A 3 -8.24 -10.15 9.14
N LEU A 4 -8.81 -9.99 10.35
CA LEU A 4 -8.28 -9.11 11.40
C LEU A 4 -6.92 -9.55 11.97
N LEU A 5 -6.56 -10.83 11.83
CA LEU A 5 -5.29 -11.35 12.36
C LEU A 5 -4.07 -11.03 11.48
N LYS A 6 -4.27 -10.64 10.23
CA LYS A 6 -3.19 -10.36 9.27
C LYS A 6 -3.01 -8.88 8.94
N SER A 7 -3.47 -7.98 9.82
CA SER A 7 -3.34 -6.55 9.58
C SER A 7 -1.86 -6.12 9.52
N LEU A 8 -1.42 -5.59 8.38
CA LEU A 8 -0.05 -5.11 8.19
C LEU A 8 0.20 -3.85 9.03
N THR A 9 -0.80 -2.98 9.15
CA THR A 9 -0.76 -1.80 10.02
C THR A 9 -0.56 -2.20 11.48
N ARG A 10 -1.24 -3.25 11.95
CA ARG A 10 -1.01 -3.79 13.30
C ARG A 10 0.41 -4.30 13.47
N LYS A 11 0.95 -5.05 12.50
CA LYS A 11 2.34 -5.55 12.56
C LYS A 11 3.36 -4.41 12.58
N LEU A 12 3.16 -3.37 11.77
CA LEU A 12 4.01 -2.19 11.74
C LEU A 12 3.94 -1.41 13.05
N PHE A 13 2.75 -1.27 13.63
CA PHE A 13 2.56 -0.62 14.93
C PHE A 13 3.25 -1.37 16.07
N PHE A 14 3.11 -2.70 16.11
CA PHE A 14 3.83 -3.52 17.10
C PHE A 14 5.35 -3.44 16.92
N ASN A 15 5.85 -3.51 15.68
CA ASN A 15 7.27 -3.34 15.40
C ASN A 15 7.77 -1.95 15.82
N PHE A 16 6.99 -0.91 15.58
CA PHE A 16 7.30 0.44 16.01
C PHE A 16 7.40 0.52 17.54
N LEU A 17 6.38 0.04 18.27
CA LEU A 17 6.39 -0.01 19.73
C LEU A 17 7.60 -0.79 20.29
N LEU A 18 7.94 -1.92 19.67
CA LEU A 18 9.04 -2.77 20.11
C LEU A 18 10.38 -2.06 19.90
N VAL A 19 10.60 -1.45 18.73
CA VAL A 19 11.81 -0.67 18.44
C VAL A 19 11.91 0.55 19.37
N SER A 20 10.82 1.31 19.53
CA SER A 20 10.79 2.46 20.45
C SER A 20 11.04 2.05 21.90
N GLY A 21 10.49 0.92 22.35
CA GLY A 21 10.71 0.38 23.68
C GLY A 21 12.16 -0.05 23.91
N LEU A 22 12.79 -0.71 22.93
CA LEU A 22 14.20 -1.08 23.00
C LEU A 22 15.11 0.15 23.05
N ILE A 23 14.80 1.17 22.25
CA ILE A 23 15.51 2.46 22.24
C ILE A 23 15.40 3.14 23.60
N PHE A 24 14.18 3.24 24.13
CA PHE A 24 13.92 3.88 25.41
C PHE A 24 14.56 3.10 26.57
N GLY A 25 14.50 1.77 26.54
CA GLY A 25 15.15 0.90 27.51
C GLY A 25 16.67 1.01 27.50
N ALA A 26 17.29 1.03 26.31
CA ALA A 26 18.72 1.23 26.15
C ALA A 26 19.17 2.60 26.65
N TYR A 27 18.40 3.65 26.35
CA TYR A 27 18.63 5.00 26.86
C TYR A 27 18.51 5.06 28.39
N TYR A 28 17.42 4.52 28.96
CA TYR A 28 17.18 4.53 30.40
C TYR A 28 18.27 3.78 31.17
N TYR A 29 18.66 2.59 30.69
CA TYR A 29 19.73 1.80 31.29
C TYR A 29 21.10 2.48 31.18
N GLY A 30 21.40 3.13 30.05
CA GLY A 30 22.64 3.89 29.87
C GLY A 30 22.73 5.13 30.77
N VAL A 31 21.61 5.80 31.04
CA VAL A 31 21.58 7.02 31.88
C VAL A 31 21.55 6.70 33.38
N GLN A 32 20.86 5.64 33.81
CA GLN A 32 20.81 5.26 35.24
C GLN A 32 21.93 4.32 35.68
N GLY A 33 22.58 3.59 34.76
CA GLY A 33 23.47 2.49 35.10
C GLY A 33 24.87 2.87 35.60
N ASP A 34 25.18 4.15 35.82
CA ASP A 34 26.55 4.62 36.16
C ASP A 34 27.64 4.05 35.21
N ILE A 35 27.26 3.75 33.97
CA ILE A 35 28.19 3.24 32.97
C ILE A 35 28.93 4.46 32.41
N GLU A 36 30.03 4.84 33.05
CA GLU A 36 30.89 6.00 32.72
C GLU A 36 31.46 6.02 31.29
N SER A 37 31.11 5.08 30.40
CA SER A 37 31.81 4.88 29.13
C SER A 37 30.99 4.30 27.98
N VAL A 38 29.65 4.39 27.98
CA VAL A 38 28.94 4.22 26.71
C VAL A 38 29.07 5.52 25.93
N ASP A 39 30.06 5.55 25.03
CA ASP A 39 30.30 6.69 24.16
C ASP A 39 29.00 7.04 23.41
N TYR A 40 28.60 8.32 23.52
CA TYR A 40 27.39 8.86 22.92
C TYR A 40 27.27 8.52 21.43
N TYR A 41 28.41 8.40 20.73
CA TYR A 41 28.44 8.01 19.32
C TYR A 41 27.92 6.58 19.06
N TYR A 42 28.13 5.62 19.97
CA TYR A 42 27.58 4.26 19.81
C TYR A 42 26.07 4.23 20.02
N LEU A 43 25.58 5.00 21.00
CA LEU A 43 24.14 5.13 21.22
C LEU A 43 23.47 5.80 20.02
N LEU A 44 24.02 6.90 19.51
CA LEU A 44 23.49 7.59 18.35
C LEU A 44 23.60 6.75 17.07
N GLY A 45 24.70 6.02 16.90
CA GLY A 45 24.90 5.09 15.78
C GLY A 45 23.88 3.94 15.78
N SER A 46 23.64 3.31 16.93
CA SER A 46 22.64 2.23 17.05
C SER A 46 21.21 2.73 16.79
N LEU A 47 20.88 3.96 17.23
CA LEU A 47 19.61 4.61 16.91
C LEU A 47 19.45 4.89 15.40
N GLY A 48 20.51 5.37 14.77
CA GLY A 48 20.53 5.61 13.32
C GLY A 48 20.29 4.32 12.54
N VAL A 49 20.98 3.22 12.90
CA VAL A 49 20.81 1.91 12.26
C VAL A 49 19.41 1.35 12.47
N LEU A 50 18.86 1.41 13.69
CA LEU A 50 17.50 0.94 13.98
C LEU A 50 16.44 1.74 13.22
N SER A 51 16.59 3.07 13.18
CA SER A 51 15.67 3.94 12.44
C SER A 51 15.73 3.67 10.93
N PHE A 52 16.94 3.47 10.39
CA PHE A 52 17.14 3.11 9.00
C PHE A 52 16.48 1.76 8.66
N LEU A 53 16.70 0.73 9.48
CA LEU A 53 16.08 -0.59 9.30
C LEU A 53 14.55 -0.50 9.35
N PHE A 54 14.00 0.28 10.27
CA PHE A 54 12.56 0.48 10.36
C PHE A 54 12.00 1.13 9.09
N LEU A 55 12.61 2.23 8.61
CA LEU A 55 12.21 2.90 7.39
C LEU A 55 12.34 2.00 6.16
N PHE A 56 13.40 1.21 6.09
CA PHE A 56 13.63 0.24 5.02
C PHE A 56 12.53 -0.83 4.97
N LEU A 57 12.20 -1.42 6.12
CA LEU A 57 11.12 -2.40 6.24
C LEU A 57 9.76 -1.79 5.90
N TYR A 58 9.48 -0.58 6.39
CA TYR A 58 8.25 0.16 6.08
C TYR A 58 8.13 0.41 4.58
N TYR A 59 9.21 0.86 3.93
CA TYR A 59 9.24 1.12 2.51
C TYR A 59 8.85 -0.12 1.69
N TRP A 60 9.43 -1.27 2.05
CA TRP A 60 9.22 -2.51 1.31
C TRP A 60 7.85 -3.12 1.56
N GLN A 61 7.38 -3.12 2.81
CA GLN A 61 6.14 -3.82 3.19
C GLN A 61 4.87 -3.00 2.96
N ALA A 62 4.94 -1.67 3.10
CA ALA A 62 3.79 -0.77 3.02
C ALA A 62 3.85 0.19 1.82
N TYR A 63 4.92 0.98 1.70
CA TYR A 63 4.96 2.08 0.73
C TYR A 63 4.97 1.58 -0.73
N ARG A 64 5.91 0.69 -1.08
CA ARG A 64 6.04 0.14 -2.44
C ARG A 64 4.73 -0.51 -2.96
N PRO A 65 4.06 -1.39 -2.20
CA PRO A 65 2.82 -2.03 -2.65
C PRO A 65 1.65 -1.05 -2.74
N LEU A 66 1.52 -0.13 -1.78
CA LEU A 66 0.50 0.92 -1.86
C LEU A 66 0.70 1.81 -3.10
N ARG A 67 1.94 2.21 -3.37
CA ARG A 67 2.29 3.03 -4.52
C ARG A 67 1.97 2.33 -5.85
N ALA A 68 2.16 1.02 -5.91
CA ALA A 68 1.80 0.23 -7.10
C ALA A 68 0.28 0.30 -7.36
N THR A 69 -0.54 0.11 -6.33
CA THR A 69 -2.00 0.22 -6.43
C THR A 69 -2.45 1.63 -6.80
N LEU A 70 -1.94 2.65 -6.11
CA LEU A 70 -2.30 4.05 -6.36
C LEU A 70 -1.93 4.49 -7.78
N ARG A 71 -0.82 4.02 -8.35
CA ARG A 71 -0.44 4.34 -9.72
C ARG A 71 -1.47 3.85 -10.73
N GLN A 72 -2.02 2.65 -10.54
CA GLN A 72 -3.07 2.13 -11.43
C GLN A 72 -4.39 2.87 -11.25
N MET A 73 -4.72 3.24 -10.01
CA MET A 73 -5.89 4.08 -9.73
C MET A 73 -5.78 5.45 -10.39
N GLN A 74 -4.60 6.09 -10.33
CA GLN A 74 -4.35 7.35 -11.02
C GLN A 74 -4.44 7.21 -12.54
N ALA A 75 -3.94 6.11 -13.11
CA ALA A 75 -4.06 5.84 -14.54
C ALA A 75 -5.53 5.75 -14.97
N LEU A 76 -6.36 4.99 -14.23
CA LEU A 76 -7.79 4.88 -14.47
C LEU A 76 -8.48 6.26 -14.41
N LEU A 77 -8.24 7.03 -13.36
CA LEU A 77 -8.87 8.35 -13.18
C LEU A 77 -8.44 9.38 -14.24
N ALA A 78 -7.22 9.25 -14.76
CA ALA A 78 -6.73 10.09 -15.85
C ALA A 78 -7.19 9.62 -17.24
N GLY A 79 -8.03 8.58 -17.34
CA GLY A 79 -8.45 7.96 -18.59
C GLY A 79 -7.30 7.29 -19.36
N LYS A 80 -6.17 7.04 -18.69
CA LYS A 80 -5.01 6.35 -19.27
C LYS A 80 -5.22 4.84 -19.20
N PRO A 81 -4.57 4.06 -20.08
CA PRO A 81 -4.58 2.61 -19.95
C PRO A 81 -4.03 2.20 -18.58
N TYR A 82 -4.78 1.37 -17.88
CA TYR A 82 -4.42 0.81 -16.58
C TYR A 82 -4.36 -0.72 -16.69
N GLN A 83 -3.70 -1.35 -15.73
CA GLN A 83 -3.57 -2.80 -15.68
C GLN A 83 -4.18 -3.36 -14.40
N GLN A 84 -4.68 -4.60 -14.48
CA GLN A 84 -5.10 -5.34 -13.30
C GLN A 84 -3.91 -5.58 -12.37
N ILE A 85 -4.16 -5.43 -11.07
CA ILE A 85 -3.13 -5.61 -10.05
C ILE A 85 -3.15 -7.07 -9.60
N PHE A 86 -2.15 -7.84 -10.01
CA PHE A 86 -1.97 -9.22 -9.54
C PHE A 86 -1.19 -9.25 -8.24
N THR A 87 -1.81 -9.75 -7.17
CA THR A 87 -1.17 -9.88 -5.86
C THR A 87 -1.58 -11.18 -5.19
N ARG A 88 -0.60 -11.84 -4.55
CA ARG A 88 -0.84 -13.01 -3.68
C ARG A 88 -1.04 -12.63 -2.22
N ARG A 89 -1.03 -11.33 -1.91
CA ARG A 89 -1.14 -10.83 -0.54
C ARG A 89 -2.58 -10.96 -0.05
N THR A 90 -2.74 -11.40 1.19
CA THR A 90 -4.04 -11.52 1.86
C THR A 90 -4.23 -10.44 2.94
N ASP A 91 -3.48 -9.35 2.85
CA ASP A 91 -3.53 -8.21 3.77
C ASP A 91 -4.33 -7.05 3.17
N GLU A 92 -4.38 -5.90 3.85
CA GLU A 92 -5.18 -4.75 3.45
C GLU A 92 -4.84 -4.26 2.03
N TYR A 93 -3.57 -4.31 1.64
CA TYR A 93 -3.13 -3.93 0.29
C TYR A 93 -3.58 -4.95 -0.76
N GLY A 94 -3.60 -6.24 -0.40
CA GLY A 94 -4.19 -7.29 -1.21
C GLY A 94 -5.68 -7.09 -1.45
N ILE A 95 -6.42 -6.75 -0.39
CA ILE A 95 -7.85 -6.45 -0.46
C ILE A 95 -8.09 -5.21 -1.34
N LEU A 96 -7.31 -4.14 -1.16
CA LEU A 96 -7.39 -2.94 -1.99
C LEU A 96 -7.16 -3.24 -3.48
N ALA A 97 -6.17 -4.06 -3.80
CA ALA A 97 -5.91 -4.49 -5.18
C ALA A 97 -7.07 -5.31 -5.77
N HIS A 98 -7.62 -6.24 -4.99
CA HIS A 98 -8.79 -7.02 -5.41
C HIS A 98 -10.02 -6.15 -5.65
N PHE A 99 -10.29 -5.23 -4.72
CA PHE A 99 -11.37 -4.26 -4.84
C PHE A 99 -11.21 -3.40 -6.09
N PHE A 100 -10.00 -2.85 -6.31
CA PHE A 100 -9.70 -2.08 -7.51
C PHE A 100 -10.01 -2.87 -8.79
N ASN A 101 -9.52 -4.11 -8.88
CA ASN A 101 -9.76 -4.96 -10.04
C ASN A 101 -11.26 -5.21 -10.29
N GLN A 102 -12.03 -5.46 -9.23
CA GLN A 102 -13.49 -5.66 -9.35
C GLN A 102 -14.20 -4.41 -9.85
N VAL A 103 -13.89 -3.24 -9.30
CA VAL A 103 -14.47 -1.97 -9.74
C VAL A 103 -14.12 -1.70 -11.21
N THR A 104 -12.87 -1.93 -11.60
CA THR A 104 -12.45 -1.73 -12.99
C THR A 104 -13.09 -2.69 -13.97
N ALA A 105 -13.34 -3.95 -13.57
CA ALA A 105 -14.02 -4.92 -14.41
C ALA A 105 -15.46 -4.47 -14.71
N GLY A 106 -16.20 -4.02 -13.69
CA GLY A 106 -17.55 -3.50 -13.86
C GLY A 106 -17.59 -2.22 -14.72
N LEU A 107 -16.63 -1.31 -14.55
CA LEU A 107 -16.52 -0.11 -15.40
C LEU A 107 -16.23 -0.46 -16.86
N GLY A 108 -15.38 -1.46 -17.10
CA GLY A 108 -15.09 -1.96 -18.45
C GLY A 108 -16.33 -2.52 -19.15
N GLU A 109 -17.14 -3.30 -18.43
CA GLU A 109 -18.39 -3.87 -18.93
C GLU A 109 -19.42 -2.78 -19.28
N VAL A 110 -19.64 -1.84 -18.37
CA VAL A 110 -20.56 -0.70 -18.61
C VAL A 110 -20.08 0.17 -19.79
N SER A 111 -18.78 0.44 -19.88
CA SER A 111 -18.24 1.22 -20.99
C SER A 111 -18.37 0.48 -22.32
N SER A 112 -18.30 -0.86 -22.34
CA SER A 112 -18.51 -1.65 -23.54
C SER A 112 -19.97 -1.63 -23.97
N ASP A 113 -20.91 -1.86 -23.04
CA ASP A 113 -22.35 -1.84 -23.33
C ASP A 113 -22.80 -0.47 -23.87
N LEU A 114 -22.29 0.62 -23.30
CA LEU A 114 -22.57 1.97 -23.81
C LEU A 114 -22.05 2.19 -25.23
N LYS A 115 -20.86 1.64 -25.55
CA LYS A 115 -20.28 1.76 -26.89
C LYS A 115 -21.10 0.98 -27.92
N ASP A 116 -21.55 -0.22 -27.56
CA ASP A 116 -22.34 -1.08 -28.43
C ASP A 116 -23.74 -0.50 -28.68
N ARG A 117 -24.40 0.04 -27.64
CA ARG A 117 -25.68 0.77 -27.79
C ARG A 117 -25.53 1.98 -28.70
N ARG A 118 -24.46 2.77 -28.54
CA ARG A 118 -24.22 3.95 -29.38
C ARG A 118 -24.04 3.56 -30.85
N ARG A 119 -23.27 2.50 -31.11
CA ARG A 119 -23.11 1.94 -32.45
C ARG A 119 -24.44 1.50 -33.06
N MET A 120 -25.31 0.83 -32.29
CA MET A 120 -26.63 0.42 -32.76
C MET A 120 -27.53 1.62 -33.11
N ILE A 121 -27.49 2.69 -32.31
CA ILE A 121 -28.23 3.94 -32.59
C ILE A 121 -27.70 4.59 -33.88
N ASP A 122 -26.39 4.61 -34.08
CA ASP A 122 -25.78 5.16 -35.29
C ASP A 122 -26.22 4.35 -36.53
N GLU A 123 -26.22 3.02 -36.44
CA GLU A 123 -26.69 2.11 -37.50
C GLU A 123 -28.19 2.28 -37.81
N LEU A 124 -29.04 2.42 -36.78
CA LEU A 124 -30.47 2.72 -36.93
C LEU A 124 -30.72 4.08 -37.60
N THR A 125 -29.92 5.09 -37.24
CA THR A 125 -30.03 6.43 -37.82
C THR A 125 -29.70 6.40 -39.31
N ILE A 126 -28.63 5.70 -39.70
CA ILE A 126 -28.26 5.50 -41.10
C ILE A 126 -29.39 4.77 -41.86
N ALA A 127 -29.94 3.71 -41.28
CA ALA A 127 -31.05 2.97 -41.89
C ALA A 127 -32.32 3.82 -42.05
N SER A 128 -32.59 4.76 -41.14
CA SER A 128 -33.74 5.67 -41.22
C SER A 128 -33.61 6.77 -42.27
N GLN A 129 -32.40 7.03 -42.76
CA GLN A 129 -32.10 8.05 -43.77
C GLN A 129 -32.10 7.52 -45.21
N LEU A 130 -32.19 6.19 -45.38
CA LEU A 130 -32.36 5.48 -46.66
C LEU A 130 -33.84 5.18 -46.91
#